data_AF-A0A8H6WRX0-F1
#
_entry.id   AF-A0A8H6WRX0-F1
#
_cell.length_a   1.000
_cell.length_b   1.000
_cell.length_c   1.000
_cell.angle_alpha   90.00
_cell.angle_beta   90.00
_cell.angle_gamma   90.00
#
_symmetry.space_group_name_H-M   'P 1'
#
loop_
_entity.id
_entity.type
_entity.pdbx_description
1 polymer ?
#
loop_
_entity_poly.entity_id
_entity_poly.type
_entity_poly.pdbx_seq_one_letter_code
_entity_poly.pdbx_strand_id
1 'polypeptide(L)'
;MSLRIATHFHFIREIPMLSSYEVRTSIGAWDGKWIWCVSRFVKPLYKHARTKSKSGSASSSGTGSETPFADKRANGVISEDPDTVARALLQRASKATEPDGAILYCVAVSQICSKHGRITIPPALVLAANGFYALPESMSKTASVSTSLSHRRRGDTASLLPHWPTVRTLAASMAALAKFYAGGWRNVSEGERWWEDALAACEQERLARLVPFVGQGSEEMMAARMGGLTGGLDGVRQLE
;
A
#
# COMPACT_ATOMS: atom_id res chain seq x y z
N MET A 1 -3.85 -8.37 -15.06
CA MET A 1 -5.24 -7.93 -14.77
C MET A 1 -5.48 -8.24 -13.30
N SER A 2 -5.84 -7.25 -12.48
CA SER A 2 -5.96 -7.43 -11.03
C SER A 2 -7.37 -7.92 -10.68
N LEU A 3 -7.49 -9.00 -9.91
CA LEU A 3 -8.78 -9.52 -9.46
C LEU A 3 -9.03 -8.98 -8.04
N ARG A 4 -10.13 -8.23 -7.87
CA ARG A 4 -10.63 -7.87 -6.53
C ARG A 4 -11.41 -9.06 -5.99
N ILE A 5 -11.18 -9.39 -4.72
CA ILE A 5 -11.80 -10.58 -4.11
C ILE A 5 -12.83 -10.17 -3.05
N ALA A 6 -12.59 -9.09 -2.31
CA ALA A 6 -13.57 -8.51 -1.41
C ALA A 6 -13.38 -6.99 -1.27
N THR A 7 -14.50 -6.26 -1.15
CA THR A 7 -14.50 -4.84 -0.74
C THR A 7 -15.58 -4.64 0.30
N HIS A 8 -15.20 -4.13 1.47
CA HIS A 8 -16.11 -3.81 2.55
C HIS A 8 -16.29 -2.30 2.63
N PHE A 9 -17.54 -1.87 2.84
CA PHE A 9 -17.90 -0.46 2.99
C PHE A 9 -18.42 -0.21 4.40
N HIS A 10 -18.09 0.95 4.95
CA HIS A 10 -18.70 1.47 6.16
C HIS A 10 -19.19 2.89 5.88
N PHE A 11 -20.52 2.99 5.74
CA PHE A 11 -21.22 4.23 5.48
C PHE A 11 -21.45 4.97 6.80
N ILE A 12 -20.95 6.20 6.86
CA ILE A 12 -21.01 7.08 8.03
C ILE A 12 -22.08 8.15 7.81
N ARG A 13 -22.14 8.68 6.58
CA ARG A 13 -23.07 9.73 6.17
C ARG A 13 -23.54 9.50 4.74
N GLU A 14 -24.74 9.98 4.44
CA GLU A 14 -25.27 10.00 3.09
C GLU A 14 -24.56 11.07 2.25
N ILE A 15 -24.24 10.74 0.99
CA ILE A 15 -23.73 11.70 -0.01
C ILE A 15 -24.95 12.25 -0.73
N PRO A 16 -25.25 13.56 -0.66
CA PRO A 16 -26.37 14.15 -1.38
C PRO A 16 -26.26 13.91 -2.89
N MET A 17 -27.40 13.66 -3.53
CA MET A 17 -27.47 13.50 -4.99
C MET A 17 -26.81 14.68 -5.70
N LEU A 18 -26.00 14.37 -6.71
CA LEU A 18 -25.27 15.34 -7.53
C LEU A 18 -24.25 16.21 -6.78
N SER A 19 -23.89 15.85 -5.54
CA SER A 19 -22.84 16.55 -4.82
C SER A 19 -21.44 16.06 -5.21
N SER A 20 -20.49 16.99 -5.34
CA SER A 20 -19.09 16.67 -5.58
C SER A 20 -18.42 16.13 -4.32
N TYR A 21 -17.65 15.06 -4.48
CA TYR A 21 -16.82 14.44 -3.44
C TYR A 21 -15.50 13.96 -4.04
N GLU A 22 -14.53 13.67 -3.18
CA GLU A 22 -13.20 13.15 -3.50
C GLU A 22 -13.08 11.72 -2.95
N VAL A 23 -12.42 10.82 -3.69
CA VAL A 23 -12.07 9.48 -3.19
C VAL A 23 -10.56 9.39 -3.00
N ARG A 24 -10.11 9.43 -1.74
CA ARG A 24 -8.71 9.29 -1.36
C ARG A 24 -8.38 7.83 -1.16
N THR A 25 -7.55 7.25 -2.02
CA THR A 25 -7.13 5.86 -1.91
C THR A 25 -5.68 5.77 -1.49
N SER A 26 -5.41 5.00 -0.43
CA SER A 26 -4.06 4.69 0.03
C SER A 26 -3.86 3.18 0.12
N ILE A 27 -2.62 2.72 -0.01
CA ILE A 27 -2.26 1.35 0.32
C ILE A 27 -2.17 1.25 1.84
N GLY A 28 -2.95 0.36 2.44
CA GLY A 28 -2.92 0.09 3.88
C GLY A 28 -1.74 -0.81 4.22
N ALA A 29 -1.71 -2.01 3.64
CA ALA A 29 -0.63 -2.99 3.79
C ALA A 29 -0.65 -3.97 2.61
N TRP A 30 0.34 -4.85 2.55
CA TRP A 30 0.33 -6.03 1.68
C TRP A 30 1.06 -7.20 2.34
N ASP A 31 0.73 -8.41 1.92
CA ASP A 31 1.45 -9.64 2.25
C ASP A 31 2.01 -10.29 0.95
N GLY A 32 2.36 -11.58 0.98
CA GLY A 32 2.88 -12.28 -0.21
C GLY A 32 1.89 -12.45 -1.37
N LYS A 33 0.59 -12.23 -1.15
CA LYS A 33 -0.49 -12.47 -2.14
C LYS A 33 -1.43 -11.27 -2.28
N TRP A 34 -1.76 -10.63 -1.17
CA TRP A 34 -2.82 -9.66 -1.02
C TRP A 34 -2.28 -8.26 -0.83
N ILE A 35 -2.95 -7.29 -1.43
CA ILE A 35 -2.80 -5.87 -1.13
C ILE A 35 -4.13 -5.34 -0.62
N TRP A 36 -4.09 -4.60 0.49
CA TRP A 36 -5.24 -3.93 1.07
C TRP A 36 -5.20 -2.45 0.72
N CYS A 37 -6.20 -1.99 -0.01
CA CYS A 37 -6.38 -0.58 -0.35
C CYS A 37 -7.48 0.01 0.53
N VAL A 38 -7.22 1.17 1.13
CA VAL A 38 -8.20 1.92 1.92
C VAL A 38 -8.62 3.14 1.12
N SER A 39 -9.89 3.19 0.75
CA SER A 39 -10.50 4.31 0.04
C SER A 39 -11.41 5.09 0.99
N ARG A 40 -11.23 6.41 1.04
CA ARG A 40 -12.02 7.32 1.86
C ARG A 40 -12.78 8.28 0.95
N PHE A 41 -14.10 8.31 1.11
CA PHE A 41 -15.00 9.18 0.36
C PHE A 41 -15.22 10.44 1.20
N VAL A 42 -14.69 11.57 0.74
CA VAL A 42 -14.64 12.81 1.52
C VAL A 42 -15.19 14.01 0.76
N LYS A 43 -15.73 15.00 1.47
CA LYS A 43 -15.99 16.35 0.93
C LYS A 43 -14.95 17.32 1.48
N PRO A 44 -14.11 17.92 0.63
CA PRO A 44 -13.23 18.99 1.08
C PRO A 44 -14.06 20.14 1.66
N LEU A 45 -13.68 20.62 2.83
CA LEU A 45 -14.22 21.89 3.32
C LEU A 45 -13.55 23.02 2.53
N TYR A 46 -14.29 23.67 1.64
CA TYR A 46 -13.81 24.91 1.03
C TYR A 46 -13.62 25.93 2.15
N LYS A 47 -12.37 26.32 2.43
CA LYS A 47 -12.06 27.47 3.29
C LYS A 47 -12.53 28.74 2.59
N HIS A 48 -13.83 29.06 2.66
CA HIS A 48 -14.27 30.44 2.47
C HIS A 48 -13.95 31.23 3.73
N ALA A 49 -12.69 31.65 3.84
CA ALA A 49 -12.28 32.68 4.78
C ALA A 49 -11.66 33.84 3.98
N ARG A 50 -12.53 34.68 3.42
CA ARG A 50 -12.15 36.05 3.11
C ARG A 50 -12.11 36.80 4.45
N THR A 51 -10.96 36.76 5.12
CA THR A 51 -10.76 37.55 6.35
C THR A 51 -9.49 38.39 6.21
N LYS A 52 -9.72 39.69 6.28
CA LYS A 52 -8.78 40.82 6.21
C LYS A 52 -7.57 40.57 7.12
N SER A 53 -6.37 40.72 6.56
CA SER A 53 -5.10 40.63 7.27
C SER A 53 -5.02 41.58 8.46
N LYS A 54 -4.76 41.05 9.66
CA LYS A 54 -4.07 41.77 10.72
C LYS A 54 -2.93 40.88 11.23
N SER A 55 -1.72 41.41 11.10
CA SER A 55 -0.44 40.80 11.43
C SER A 55 -0.36 40.46 12.92
N GLY A 56 -0.02 39.21 13.24
CA GLY A 56 0.38 38.75 14.56
C GLY A 56 1.35 37.59 14.40
N SER A 57 2.62 37.84 14.64
CA SER A 57 3.73 36.88 14.60
C SER A 57 3.55 35.81 15.68
N ALA A 58 3.47 34.54 15.29
CA ALA A 58 3.85 33.40 16.12
C ALA A 58 4.31 32.23 15.24
N SER A 59 5.51 31.75 15.55
CA SER A 59 6.26 30.65 14.93
C SER A 59 5.46 29.36 14.78
N SER A 60 5.38 28.82 13.55
CA SER A 60 4.90 27.45 13.30
C SER A 60 6.09 26.51 13.11
N SER A 61 6.31 25.67 14.11
CA SER A 61 7.13 24.47 14.03
C SER A 61 6.44 23.45 13.12
N GLY A 62 7.24 22.79 12.27
CA GLY A 62 6.79 21.95 11.17
C GLY A 62 5.91 20.77 11.59
N THR A 63 4.78 20.63 10.90
CA THR A 63 3.86 19.50 11.02
C THR A 63 4.32 18.41 10.06
N GLY A 64 4.83 17.30 10.60
CA GLY A 64 5.05 16.07 9.87
C GLY A 64 3.72 15.53 9.32
N SER A 65 3.76 14.92 8.15
CA SER A 65 2.65 14.18 7.58
C SER A 65 2.42 12.93 8.42
N GLU A 66 1.63 13.07 9.49
CA GLU A 66 1.20 11.93 10.29
C GLU A 66 0.03 11.23 9.61
N THR A 67 0.28 10.02 9.13
CA THR A 67 -0.79 9.11 8.72
C THR A 67 -1.62 8.69 9.94
N PRO A 68 -2.96 8.61 9.87
CA PRO A 68 -3.84 8.47 11.04
C PRO A 68 -3.86 7.05 11.66
N PHE A 69 -2.80 6.25 11.49
CA PHE A 69 -2.75 4.87 11.97
C PHE A 69 -1.87 4.66 13.20
N ALA A 70 -1.14 5.69 13.66
CA ALA A 70 -0.34 5.60 14.88
C ALA A 70 -1.17 5.96 16.11
N ASP A 71 -1.97 5.02 16.61
CA ASP A 71 -2.52 5.14 17.97
C ASP A 71 -2.44 3.82 18.73
N LYS A 72 -1.83 3.91 19.92
CA LYS A 72 -1.46 2.81 20.82
C LYS A 72 -2.69 2.16 21.47
N ARG A 73 -2.60 0.82 21.60
CA ARG A 73 -3.31 -0.10 22.50
C ARG A 73 -4.83 0.08 22.64
N ALA A 74 -5.58 -0.85 22.04
CA ALA A 74 -6.85 -1.30 22.59
C ALA A 74 -6.94 -2.83 22.43
N ASN A 75 -7.12 -3.52 23.56
CA ASN A 75 -7.52 -4.92 23.62
C ASN A 75 -8.84 -5.08 22.86
N GLY A 76 -8.87 -5.90 21.81
CA GLY A 76 -10.07 -6.17 21.05
C GLY A 76 -9.94 -7.51 20.34
N VAL A 77 -10.88 -8.41 20.64
CA VAL A 77 -11.03 -9.79 20.17
C VAL A 77 -10.53 -9.98 18.73
N ILE A 78 -9.53 -10.84 18.57
CA ILE A 78 -8.93 -11.22 17.29
C ILE A 78 -9.83 -12.31 16.69
N SER A 79 -10.57 -11.97 15.64
CA SER A 79 -11.29 -12.94 14.81
C SER A 79 -10.41 -13.30 13.61
N GLU A 80 -10.32 -14.59 13.28
CA GLU A 80 -9.61 -15.10 12.09
C GLU A 80 -10.36 -14.82 10.78
N ASP A 81 -11.60 -14.34 10.87
CA ASP A 81 -12.41 -13.98 9.71
C ASP A 81 -11.96 -12.62 9.12
N PRO A 82 -11.44 -12.58 7.87
CA PRO A 82 -11.00 -11.34 7.22
C PRO A 82 -12.12 -10.30 7.08
N ASP A 83 -13.38 -10.72 7.02
CA ASP A 83 -14.52 -9.81 6.92
C ASP A 83 -14.80 -9.09 8.26
N THR A 84 -14.57 -9.79 9.38
CA THR A 84 -14.69 -9.22 10.73
C THR A 84 -13.58 -8.21 10.98
N VAL A 85 -12.35 -8.56 10.58
CA VAL A 85 -11.18 -7.69 10.61
C VAL A 85 -11.39 -6.42 9.77
N ALA A 86 -11.85 -6.57 8.52
CA ALA A 86 -12.10 -5.43 7.65
C ALA A 86 -13.16 -4.49 8.26
N ARG A 87 -14.21 -5.04 8.89
CA ARG A 87 -15.23 -4.27 9.61
C ARG A 87 -14.67 -3.50 10.81
N ALA A 88 -13.82 -4.14 11.62
CA ALA A 88 -13.19 -3.47 12.77
C ALA A 88 -12.26 -2.32 12.34
N LEU A 89 -11.49 -2.54 11.28
CA LEU A 89 -10.63 -1.51 10.68
C LEU A 89 -11.44 -0.35 10.09
N LEU A 90 -12.54 -0.65 9.41
CA LEU A 90 -13.46 0.34 8.90
C LEU A 90 -14.05 1.21 10.03
N GLN A 91 -14.45 0.59 11.14
CA GLN A 91 -14.95 1.31 12.32
C GLN A 91 -13.88 2.19 12.99
N ARG A 92 -12.61 1.80 12.95
CA ARG A 92 -11.52 2.65 13.46
C ARG A 92 -11.27 3.80 12.50
N ALA A 93 -11.22 3.53 11.20
CA ALA A 93 -10.98 4.53 10.18
C ALA A 93 -12.10 5.58 10.10
N SER A 94 -13.34 5.22 10.45
CA SER A 94 -14.47 6.17 10.48
C SER A 94 -14.44 7.14 11.66
N LYS A 95 -13.71 6.81 12.74
CA LYS A 95 -13.54 7.66 13.92
C LYS A 95 -12.38 8.65 13.78
N ALA A 96 -11.45 8.41 12.86
CA ALA A 96 -10.36 9.32 12.58
C ALA A 96 -10.89 10.55 11.83
N THR A 97 -10.66 11.74 12.38
CA THR A 97 -10.94 12.99 11.68
C THR A 97 -9.96 13.17 10.53
N GLU A 98 -10.44 13.60 9.37
CA GLU A 98 -9.56 13.92 8.24
C GLU A 98 -8.63 15.09 8.61
N PRO A 99 -7.33 15.03 8.26
CA PRO A 99 -6.34 16.02 8.68
C PRO A 99 -6.61 17.43 8.12
N ASP A 100 -7.30 17.53 6.98
CA ASP A 100 -7.73 18.78 6.36
C ASP A 100 -9.13 19.24 6.80
N GLY A 101 -9.75 18.51 7.74
CA GLY A 101 -11.10 18.74 8.20
C GLY A 101 -12.18 18.30 7.22
N ALA A 102 -11.83 17.58 6.15
CA ALA A 102 -12.81 17.10 5.18
C ALA A 102 -13.90 16.22 5.84
N ILE A 103 -15.12 16.31 5.32
CA ILE A 103 -16.23 15.51 5.81
C ILE A 103 -16.12 14.10 5.25
N LEU A 104 -15.87 13.12 6.11
CA LEU A 104 -15.84 11.71 5.73
C LEU A 104 -17.27 11.13 5.61
N TYR A 105 -17.60 10.55 4.45
CA TYR A 105 -18.88 9.90 4.18
C TYR A 105 -18.81 8.38 4.31
N CYS A 106 -17.77 7.79 3.74
CA CYS A 106 -17.62 6.35 3.67
C CYS A 106 -16.14 5.99 3.71
N VAL A 107 -15.82 4.90 4.38
CA VAL A 107 -14.54 4.21 4.22
C VAL A 107 -14.81 2.89 3.51
N ALA A 108 -13.95 2.53 2.57
CA ALA A 108 -13.96 1.24 1.91
C ALA A 108 -12.59 0.58 2.03
N VAL A 109 -12.56 -0.70 2.38
CA VAL A 109 -11.33 -1.51 2.42
C VAL A 109 -11.46 -2.57 1.34
N SER A 110 -10.56 -2.54 0.36
CA SER A 110 -10.53 -3.50 -0.74
C SER A 110 -9.34 -4.44 -0.59
N GLN A 111 -9.59 -5.75 -0.58
CA GLN A 111 -8.58 -6.77 -0.69
C GLN A 111 -8.41 -7.19 -2.15
N ILE A 112 -7.19 -7.06 -2.65
CA ILE A 112 -6.87 -7.20 -4.06
C ILE A 112 -5.72 -8.19 -4.23
N CYS A 113 -5.78 -9.00 -5.29
CA CYS A 113 -4.69 -9.89 -5.70
C CYS A 113 -4.28 -9.60 -7.15
N SER A 114 -2.98 -9.43 -7.38
CA SER A 114 -2.44 -9.27 -8.73
C SER A 114 -2.25 -10.64 -9.40
N LYS A 115 -2.76 -10.78 -10.63
CA LYS A 115 -2.75 -12.06 -11.37
C LYS A 115 -2.22 -11.91 -12.80
N HIS A 116 -1.52 -12.95 -13.26
CA HIS A 116 -1.21 -13.22 -14.66
C HIS A 116 -1.58 -14.69 -14.97
N GLY A 117 -2.65 -14.90 -15.74
CA GLY A 117 -3.26 -16.24 -15.87
C GLY A 117 -3.70 -16.77 -14.50
N ARG A 118 -3.27 -17.99 -14.16
CA ARG A 118 -3.52 -18.61 -12.84
C ARG A 118 -2.47 -18.25 -11.78
N ILE A 119 -1.45 -17.48 -12.13
CA ILE A 119 -0.32 -17.16 -11.25
C ILE A 119 -0.63 -15.89 -10.45
N THR A 120 -0.46 -15.97 -9.12
CA THR A 120 -0.39 -14.80 -8.24
C THR A 120 0.97 -14.14 -8.37
N ILE A 121 0.96 -12.82 -8.60
CA ILE A 121 2.17 -12.00 -8.60
C ILE A 121 2.26 -11.30 -7.22
N PRO A 122 3.42 -11.37 -6.53
CA PRO A 122 3.61 -10.68 -5.26
C PRO A 122 3.34 -9.17 -5.37
N PRO A 123 2.62 -8.56 -4.41
CA PRO A 123 2.36 -7.13 -4.40
C PRO A 123 3.63 -6.27 -4.47
N ALA A 124 4.68 -6.62 -3.72
CA ALA A 124 5.95 -5.90 -3.72
C ALA A 124 6.55 -5.81 -5.14
N LEU A 125 6.53 -6.93 -5.87
CA LEU A 125 7.00 -6.98 -7.25
C LEU A 125 6.17 -6.09 -8.18
N VAL A 126 4.84 -6.13 -8.06
CA VAL A 126 3.97 -5.28 -8.88
C VAL A 126 4.19 -3.80 -8.59
N LEU A 127 4.29 -3.43 -7.31
CA LEU A 127 4.53 -2.05 -6.89
C LEU A 127 5.88 -1.55 -7.42
N ALA A 128 6.97 -2.29 -7.16
CA ALA A 128 8.31 -1.90 -7.59
C ALA A 128 8.42 -1.83 -9.13
N ALA A 129 7.81 -2.77 -9.87
CA ALA A 129 7.76 -2.73 -11.32
C ALA A 129 7.01 -1.51 -11.89
N ASN A 130 6.12 -0.89 -11.11
CA ASN A 130 5.39 0.33 -11.48
C ASN A 130 6.04 1.61 -10.93
N GLY A 131 7.27 1.52 -10.43
CA GLY A 131 8.06 2.67 -9.97
C GLY A 131 7.75 3.11 -8.54
N PHE A 132 7.03 2.30 -7.76
CA PHE A 132 6.93 2.53 -6.31
C PHE A 132 8.23 2.12 -5.63
N TYR A 133 8.74 3.00 -4.77
CA TYR A 133 9.99 2.81 -4.05
C TYR A 133 9.93 3.55 -2.71
N ALA A 134 10.54 2.97 -1.68
CA ALA A 134 10.71 3.60 -0.39
C ALA A 134 12.13 4.19 -0.29
N LEU A 135 12.22 5.51 -0.13
CA LEU A 135 13.49 6.20 0.07
C LEU A 135 14.06 5.87 1.46
N PRO A 136 15.36 5.58 1.57
CA PRO A 136 16.03 5.47 2.86
C PRO A 136 15.85 6.76 3.66
N GLU A 137 15.74 6.64 4.98
CA GLU A 137 15.47 7.78 5.87
C GLU A 137 16.57 8.87 5.83
N SER A 138 17.79 8.49 5.41
CA SER A 138 18.88 9.44 5.15
C SER A 138 18.62 10.36 3.96
N MET A 139 17.82 9.94 2.97
CA MET A 139 17.44 10.75 1.81
C MET A 139 16.06 11.40 1.94
N SER A 140 15.20 10.90 2.83
CA SER A 140 13.83 11.43 3.01
C SER A 140 13.81 12.86 3.56
N LYS A 141 14.78 13.22 4.42
CA LYS A 141 14.91 14.57 5.01
C LYS A 141 15.23 15.66 3.98
N THR A 142 15.81 15.30 2.83
CA THR A 142 16.12 16.23 1.73
C THR A 142 15.04 16.21 0.63
N ALA A 143 14.17 15.20 0.63
CA ALA A 143 13.15 14.96 -0.38
C ALA A 143 11.75 15.43 0.05
N SER A 144 11.64 16.58 0.72
CA SER A 144 10.37 17.28 1.00
C SER A 144 9.67 17.84 -0.25
N VAL A 145 9.95 17.27 -1.42
CA VAL A 145 9.33 17.56 -2.70
C VAL A 145 8.61 16.31 -3.18
N SER A 146 7.33 16.24 -2.83
CA SER A 146 6.26 15.52 -3.52
C SER A 146 6.61 14.14 -4.06
N THR A 147 6.06 13.12 -3.41
CA THR A 147 5.97 11.69 -3.80
C THR A 147 5.32 11.43 -5.17
N SER A 148 5.21 12.45 -6.02
CA SER A 148 4.87 12.41 -7.44
C SER A 148 6.17 12.41 -8.27
N LEU A 149 6.81 11.23 -8.37
CA LEU A 149 7.84 10.98 -9.39
C LEU A 149 7.28 11.06 -10.82
N SER A 150 5.95 11.15 -10.99
CA SER A 150 5.27 11.33 -12.27
C SER A 150 5.53 12.66 -12.98
N HIS A 151 6.15 13.66 -12.33
CA HIS A 151 6.46 14.97 -12.94
C HIS A 151 7.94 15.34 -12.99
N ARG A 152 8.87 14.48 -12.53
CA ARG A 152 10.30 14.73 -12.77
C ARG A 152 10.68 14.27 -14.18
N ARG A 153 11.47 15.10 -14.88
CA ARG A 153 12.00 14.79 -16.22
C ARG A 153 12.60 13.38 -16.23
N ARG A 154 12.26 12.61 -17.27
CA ARG A 154 12.58 11.19 -17.51
C ARG A 154 14.08 10.80 -17.34
N GLY A 155 14.98 11.79 -17.28
CA GLY A 155 16.42 11.63 -17.10
C GLY A 155 16.89 11.43 -15.64
N ASP A 156 16.38 12.21 -14.67
CA ASP A 156 16.96 12.26 -13.31
C ASP A 156 16.47 11.16 -12.36
N THR A 157 15.41 10.42 -12.74
CA THR A 157 14.87 9.34 -11.90
C THR A 157 15.75 8.10 -11.86
N ALA A 158 16.64 7.91 -12.84
CA ALA A 158 17.54 6.76 -12.90
C ALA A 158 18.65 6.81 -11.84
N SER A 159 19.08 8.01 -11.42
CA SER A 159 20.11 8.16 -10.39
C SER A 159 19.57 7.98 -8.97
N LEU A 160 18.25 8.10 -8.78
CA LEU A 160 17.60 8.02 -7.48
C LEU A 160 17.02 6.64 -7.14
N LEU A 161 16.86 5.77 -8.14
CA LEU A 161 16.21 4.46 -8.01
C LEU A 161 17.16 3.36 -8.51
N PRO A 162 17.91 2.70 -7.59
CA PRO A 162 18.93 1.71 -7.96
C PRO A 162 18.42 0.59 -8.87
N HIS A 163 17.16 0.17 -8.72
CA HIS A 163 16.54 -0.93 -9.47
C HIS A 163 15.86 -0.49 -10.79
N TRP A 164 15.73 0.81 -11.05
CA TRP A 164 14.98 1.31 -12.20
C TRP A 164 15.56 0.93 -13.57
N PRO A 165 16.89 0.83 -13.77
CA PRO A 165 17.44 0.29 -15.01
C PRO A 165 16.92 -1.13 -15.32
N THR A 166 16.86 -2.00 -14.30
CA THR A 166 16.32 -3.36 -14.43
C THR A 166 14.85 -3.35 -14.83
N VAL A 167 14.04 -2.51 -14.17
CA VAL A 167 12.61 -2.36 -14.50
C VAL A 167 12.41 -1.84 -15.91
N ARG A 168 13.20 -0.85 -16.35
CA ARG A 168 13.12 -0.33 -17.72
C ARG A 168 13.44 -1.40 -18.77
N THR A 169 14.51 -2.17 -18.55
CA THR A 169 14.88 -3.27 -19.46
C THR A 169 13.77 -4.30 -19.54
N LEU A 170 13.17 -4.64 -18.40
CA LEU A 170 12.04 -5.57 -18.35
C LEU A 170 10.78 -5.02 -19.03
N ALA A 171 10.47 -3.74 -18.80
CA ALA A 171 9.30 -3.06 -19.34
C ALA A 171 9.48 -2.59 -20.79
N ALA A 172 10.69 -2.68 -21.36
CA ALA A 172 10.98 -2.31 -22.75
C ALA A 172 10.20 -3.18 -23.74
N SER A 173 9.78 -4.38 -23.33
CA SER A 173 8.91 -5.26 -24.10
C SER A 173 7.77 -5.79 -23.23
N MET A 174 6.53 -5.58 -23.68
CA MET A 174 5.36 -6.16 -23.02
C MET A 174 5.40 -7.69 -23.01
N ALA A 175 6.03 -8.32 -24.00
CA ALA A 175 6.22 -9.77 -24.01
C ALA A 175 7.23 -10.22 -22.94
N ALA A 176 8.32 -9.46 -22.74
CA ALA A 176 9.30 -9.75 -21.68
C ALA A 176 8.67 -9.58 -20.29
N LEU A 177 7.94 -8.49 -20.06
CA LEU A 177 7.21 -8.25 -18.82
C LEU A 177 6.15 -9.34 -18.56
N ALA A 178 5.40 -9.75 -19.59
CA ALA A 178 4.43 -10.83 -19.49
C ALA A 178 5.10 -12.16 -19.12
N LYS A 179 6.19 -12.54 -19.81
CA LYS A 179 6.96 -13.76 -19.50
C LYS A 179 7.50 -13.73 -18.06
N PHE A 180 7.95 -12.58 -17.61
CA PHE A 180 8.41 -12.42 -16.24
C PHE A 180 7.29 -12.60 -15.22
N TYR A 181 6.12 -11.97 -15.43
CA TYR A 181 4.95 -12.18 -14.58
C TYR A 181 4.36 -13.59 -14.66
N ALA A 182 4.58 -14.30 -15.76
CA ALA A 182 4.21 -15.71 -15.94
C ALA A 182 5.11 -16.70 -15.15
N GLY A 183 5.98 -16.21 -14.26
CA GLY A 183 6.77 -17.03 -13.35
C GLY A 183 8.27 -16.81 -13.42
N GLY A 184 8.77 -16.00 -14.37
CA GLY A 184 10.19 -15.68 -14.47
C GLY A 184 10.78 -15.07 -13.19
N TRP A 185 9.98 -14.32 -12.42
CA TRP A 185 10.40 -13.77 -11.12
C TRP A 185 10.76 -14.82 -10.07
N ARG A 186 10.24 -16.05 -10.18
CA ARG A 186 10.55 -17.15 -9.23
C ARG A 186 11.98 -17.65 -9.37
N ASN A 187 12.58 -17.47 -10.54
CA ASN A 187 13.94 -17.91 -10.85
C ASN A 187 15.00 -16.88 -10.44
N VAL A 188 14.57 -15.73 -9.91
CA VAL A 188 15.47 -14.69 -9.41
C VAL A 188 15.89 -15.09 -7.98
N SER A 189 17.21 -15.21 -7.79
CA SER A 189 17.79 -15.53 -6.48
C SER A 189 17.47 -14.44 -5.45
N GLU A 190 17.37 -14.78 -4.16
CA GLU A 190 16.91 -13.84 -3.12
C GLU A 190 17.71 -12.53 -3.10
N GLY A 191 19.04 -12.58 -3.30
CA GLY A 191 19.88 -11.37 -3.37
C GLY A 191 19.71 -10.52 -4.63
N GLU A 192 19.02 -11.02 -5.66
CA GLU A 192 18.75 -10.31 -6.92
C GLU A 192 17.31 -9.80 -7.02
N ARG A 193 16.48 -10.06 -6.00
CA ARG A 193 15.08 -9.64 -5.95
C ARG A 193 14.98 -8.16 -5.61
N TRP A 194 15.31 -7.34 -6.59
CA TRP A 194 15.30 -5.88 -6.50
C TRP A 194 13.97 -5.27 -6.01
N TRP A 195 12.86 -6.01 -6.09
CA TRP A 195 11.57 -5.55 -5.55
C TRP A 195 11.46 -5.66 -4.03
N GLU A 196 12.25 -6.53 -3.38
CA GLU A 196 12.34 -6.62 -1.92
C GLU A 196 13.11 -5.41 -1.40
N ASP A 197 14.25 -5.08 -2.02
CA ASP A 197 15.03 -3.88 -1.71
C ASP A 197 14.26 -2.58 -1.99
N ALA A 198 13.46 -2.56 -3.07
CA ALA A 198 12.75 -1.35 -3.48
C ALA A 198 11.77 -0.83 -2.42
N LEU A 199 11.26 -1.71 -1.55
CA LEU A 199 10.29 -1.35 -0.51
C LEU A 199 10.84 -1.59 0.90
N ALA A 200 12.12 -1.95 1.04
CA ALA A 200 12.74 -2.28 2.32
C ALA A 200 12.61 -1.15 3.36
N ALA A 201 12.72 0.11 2.94
CA ALA A 201 12.63 1.25 3.87
C ALA A 201 11.23 1.44 4.48
N CYS A 202 10.16 0.88 3.90
CA CYS A 202 8.81 0.91 4.48
C CYS A 202 8.36 -0.45 5.04
N GLU A 203 9.26 -1.44 5.09
CA GLU A 203 8.91 -2.81 5.47
C GLU A 203 8.40 -2.91 6.91
N GLN A 204 9.05 -2.21 7.85
CA GLN A 204 8.65 -2.21 9.25
C GLN A 204 7.27 -1.55 9.45
N GLU A 205 7.01 -0.45 8.74
CA GLU A 205 5.71 0.23 8.73
C GLU A 205 4.63 -0.65 8.09
N ARG A 206 4.95 -1.33 6.98
CA ARG A 206 4.07 -2.29 6.31
C ARG A 206 3.68 -3.41 7.27
N LEU A 207 4.64 -4.03 7.95
CA LEU A 207 4.38 -5.11 8.91
C LEU A 207 3.48 -4.63 10.06
N ALA A 208 3.78 -3.46 10.63
CA ALA A 208 2.94 -2.87 11.69
C ALA A 208 1.50 -2.62 11.21
N ARG A 209 1.33 -2.14 9.96
CA ARG A 209 0.02 -1.92 9.34
C ARG A 209 -0.66 -3.21 8.88
N LEU A 210 0.06 -4.31 8.74
CA LEU A 210 -0.48 -5.60 8.32
C LEU A 210 -1.21 -6.31 9.47
N VAL A 211 -0.75 -6.11 10.72
CA VAL A 211 -1.31 -6.75 11.92
C VAL A 211 -2.83 -6.67 11.97
N PRO A 212 -3.46 -5.50 11.75
CA PRO A 212 -4.91 -5.41 11.79
C PRO A 212 -5.61 -6.21 10.69
N PHE A 213 -4.99 -6.44 9.52
CA PHE A 213 -5.61 -7.12 8.37
C PHE A 213 -5.52 -8.65 8.40
N VAL A 214 -4.55 -9.20 9.14
CA VAL A 214 -4.27 -10.66 9.15
C VAL A 214 -4.52 -11.27 10.54
N GLY A 215 -4.73 -10.46 11.59
CA GLY A 215 -4.89 -10.93 12.97
C GLY A 215 -3.57 -11.36 13.61
N GLN A 216 -3.48 -11.32 14.94
CA GLN A 216 -2.23 -11.60 15.67
C GLN A 216 -1.78 -13.08 15.65
N GLY A 217 -2.63 -14.01 15.19
CA GLY A 217 -2.26 -15.45 15.06
C GLY A 217 -1.39 -15.78 13.84
N SER A 218 -0.91 -14.77 13.12
CA SER A 218 -0.32 -14.95 11.80
C SER A 218 1.21 -14.98 11.77
N GLU A 219 1.95 -14.78 12.87
CA GLU A 219 3.42 -14.95 12.83
C GLU A 219 3.81 -16.37 12.43
N GLU A 220 3.15 -17.39 13.00
CA GLU A 220 3.38 -18.81 12.67
C GLU A 220 2.90 -19.14 11.24
N MET A 221 1.77 -18.54 10.81
CA MET A 221 1.23 -18.72 9.45
C MET A 221 2.02 -17.92 8.39
N MET A 222 2.65 -16.80 8.75
CA MET A 222 3.56 -16.03 7.90
C MET A 222 4.90 -16.73 7.76
N ALA A 223 5.44 -17.32 8.83
CA ALA A 223 6.61 -18.20 8.75
C ALA A 223 6.32 -19.43 7.87
N ALA A 224 5.16 -20.07 8.03
CA ALA A 224 4.74 -21.20 7.19
C ALA A 224 4.49 -20.83 5.72
N ARG A 225 3.99 -19.60 5.44
CA ARG A 225 3.78 -19.09 4.07
C ARG A 225 5.07 -18.64 3.39
N MET A 226 6.02 -18.10 4.14
CA MET A 226 7.34 -17.72 3.65
C MET A 226 8.22 -18.96 3.41
N GLY A 227 8.11 -20.00 4.25
CA GLY A 227 8.78 -21.29 4.05
C GLY A 227 8.25 -22.13 2.88
N GLY A 228 7.08 -21.78 2.32
CA GLY A 228 6.49 -22.46 1.15
C GLY A 228 7.03 -21.99 -0.21
N LEU A 229 7.88 -20.96 -0.26
CA LEU A 229 8.50 -20.48 -1.50
C LEU A 229 9.86 -21.12 -1.80
N THR A 230 10.43 -21.86 -0.86
CA THR A 230 11.69 -22.64 -0.99
C THR A 230 11.47 -24.15 -1.02
N GLY A 231 10.22 -24.63 -0.88
CA GLY A 231 9.87 -26.05 -0.95
C GLY A 231 10.09 -26.62 -2.35
N GLY A 232 11.20 -27.33 -2.50
CA GLY A 232 11.65 -27.98 -3.72
C GLY A 232 10.66 -28.95 -4.37
N LEU A 233 10.82 -29.08 -5.68
CA LEU A 233 10.13 -29.97 -6.61
C LEU A 233 10.48 -31.47 -6.41
N ASP A 234 10.82 -31.91 -5.21
CA ASP A 234 11.29 -33.30 -4.97
C ASP A 234 10.15 -34.31 -4.74
N GLY A 235 8.90 -33.87 -4.69
CA GLY A 235 7.75 -34.72 -4.36
C GLY A 235 7.01 -35.39 -5.53
N VAL A 236 7.39 -35.19 -6.79
CA VAL A 236 6.62 -35.70 -7.97
C VAL A 236 7.36 -36.79 -8.76
N ARG A 237 8.15 -37.61 -8.07
CA ARG A 237 8.67 -38.87 -8.64
C ARG A 237 8.56 -39.98 -7.61
N GLN A 238 7.37 -40.57 -7.49
CA GLN A 238 7.17 -41.97 -7.16
C GLN A 238 5.66 -42.25 -7.11
N LEU A 239 5.10 -42.57 -8.27
CA LEU A 239 3.95 -43.44 -8.45
C LEU A 239 4.00 -43.92 -9.91
N GLU A 240 4.92 -44.84 -10.16
CA GLU A 240 4.79 -45.94 -11.12
C GLU A 240 5.06 -47.23 -10.36
#